data_AF-A0A353B0F2-F1
#
_entry.id   AF-A0A353B0F2-F1
#
_cell.length_a   1.000
_cell.length_b   1.000
_cell.length_c   1.000
_cell.angle_alpha   90.00
_cell.angle_beta   90.00
_cell.angle_gamma   90.00
#
_symmetry.space_group_name_H-M   'P 1'
#
loop_
_entity.id
_entity.type
_entity.pdbx_description
1 polymer ?
#
loop_
_entity_poly.entity_id
_entity_poly.type
_entity_poly.pdbx_seq_one_letter_code
_entity_poly.pdbx_strand_id
1 'polypeptide(L)'
;MKEPSTESPFLPATESRLQFGIVLYILLSVVFAGVALLLALAFQVPSIRDEVMAWTGWTPPQTGSIEESRSAQLRFLLALYALPVAFGGIVGLAHAGISWLLRWQAKHQRSADRGFEMD
;
A
#
# COMPACT_ATOMS: atom_id res chain seq x y z
N MET A 1 13.66 52.84 -10.38
CA MET A 1 12.27 52.37 -10.19
C MET A 1 12.29 50.86 -10.36
N LYS A 2 12.02 50.11 -9.29
CA LYS A 2 12.10 48.64 -9.27
C LYS A 2 10.67 48.13 -9.47
N GLU A 3 10.41 47.44 -10.57
CA GLU A 3 9.06 46.93 -10.85
C GLU A 3 8.66 45.88 -9.81
N PRO A 4 7.42 45.91 -9.29
CA PRO A 4 6.93 44.92 -8.34
C PRO A 4 6.71 43.60 -9.08
N SER A 5 7.36 42.53 -8.60
CA SER A 5 7.17 41.17 -9.09
C SER A 5 5.71 40.76 -8.95
N THR A 6 5.02 40.67 -10.08
CA THR A 6 3.63 40.20 -10.21
C THR A 6 3.58 38.68 -10.06
N GLU A 7 3.86 38.15 -8.87
CA GLU A 7 3.51 36.76 -8.53
C GLU A 7 1.98 36.69 -8.37
N SER A 8 1.31 36.12 -9.36
CA SER A 8 -0.14 35.90 -9.34
C SER A 8 -0.52 34.88 -8.25
N PRO A 9 -1.39 35.22 -7.29
CA PRO A 9 -1.83 34.32 -6.21
C PRO A 9 -2.78 33.21 -6.69
N PHE A 10 -3.01 33.12 -8.01
CA PHE A 10 -4.00 32.24 -8.62
C PHE A 10 -3.41 31.05 -9.37
N LEU A 11 -2.08 30.81 -9.29
CA LEU A 11 -1.54 29.55 -9.78
C LEU A 11 -2.05 28.41 -8.88
N PRO A 12 -2.87 27.49 -9.40
CA PRO A 12 -3.40 26.41 -8.59
C PRO A 12 -2.24 25.51 -8.17
N ALA A 13 -2.20 25.16 -6.88
CA ALA A 13 -1.33 24.16 -6.28
C ALA A 13 -1.61 22.77 -6.89
N THR A 14 -1.25 22.58 -8.15
CA THR A 14 -1.59 21.41 -8.96
C THR A 14 -0.75 20.21 -8.53
N GLU A 15 0.46 20.45 -8.02
CA GLU A 15 1.35 19.40 -7.51
C GLU A 15 0.78 18.67 -6.28
N SER A 16 0.12 19.37 -5.35
CA SER A 16 -0.37 18.75 -4.12
C SER A 16 -1.54 17.79 -4.36
N ARG A 17 -2.40 18.08 -5.34
CA ARG A 17 -3.52 17.21 -5.74
C ARG A 17 -3.03 15.93 -6.43
N LEU A 18 -1.99 16.03 -7.27
CA LEU A 18 -1.42 14.87 -7.96
C LEU A 18 -0.73 13.92 -6.97
N GLN A 19 0.05 14.47 -6.02
CA GLN A 19 0.73 13.69 -4.98
C GLN A 19 -0.26 12.97 -4.06
N PHE A 20 -1.36 13.63 -3.67
CA PHE A 20 -2.41 13.01 -2.85
C PHE A 20 -3.09 11.83 -3.56
N GLY A 21 -3.40 11.98 -4.85
CA GLY A 21 -3.99 10.91 -5.65
C GLY A 21 -3.08 9.67 -5.74
N ILE A 22 -1.78 9.87 -6.02
CA ILE A 22 -0.82 8.76 -6.13
C ILE A 22 -0.68 8.01 -4.79
N VAL A 23 -0.57 8.73 -3.67
CA VAL A 23 -0.49 8.11 -2.33
C VAL A 23 -1.76 7.31 -2.03
N LEU A 24 -2.93 7.84 -2.38
CA LEU A 24 -4.20 7.11 -2.22
C LEU A 24 -4.22 5.82 -3.05
N TYR A 25 -3.80 5.85 -4.31
CA TYR A 25 -3.75 4.65 -5.15
C TYR A 25 -2.74 3.62 -4.65
N ILE A 26 -1.59 4.05 -4.12
CA ILE A 26 -0.61 3.15 -3.47
C ILE A 26 -1.20 2.52 -2.21
N LEU A 27 -1.90 3.29 -1.38
CA LEU A 27 -2.55 2.75 -0.20
C LEU A 27 -3.63 1.72 -0.58
N LEU A 28 -4.46 2.06 -1.57
CA LEU A 28 -5.52 1.19 -2.06
C LEU A 28 -4.95 -0.13 -2.62
N SER A 29 -3.86 -0.07 -3.39
CA SER A 29 -3.24 -1.27 -3.96
C SER A 29 -2.64 -2.18 -2.89
N VAL A 30 -2.05 -1.61 -1.83
CA VAL A 30 -1.57 -2.39 -0.68
C VAL A 30 -2.72 -3.09 0.05
N VAL A 31 -3.84 -2.40 0.26
CA VAL A 31 -5.04 -3.02 0.86
C VAL A 31 -5.56 -4.15 -0.03
N PHE A 32 -5.70 -3.93 -1.33
CA PHE A 32 -6.15 -4.98 -2.25
C PHE A 32 -5.20 -6.18 -2.30
N ALA A 33 -3.89 -5.94 -2.30
CA ALA A 33 -2.90 -7.02 -2.25
C ALA A 33 -3.01 -7.83 -0.94
N GLY A 34 -3.24 -7.16 0.19
CA GLY A 34 -3.46 -7.82 1.47
C GLY A 34 -4.72 -8.67 1.50
N VAL A 35 -5.84 -8.15 0.98
CA VAL A 35 -7.08 -8.90 0.85
C VAL A 35 -6.90 -10.10 -0.08
N ALA A 36 -6.25 -9.92 -1.23
CA ALA A 36 -5.99 -11.02 -2.18
C ALA A 36 -5.12 -12.13 -1.54
N LEU A 37 -4.10 -11.75 -0.77
CA LEU A 37 -3.26 -12.71 -0.06
C LEU A 37 -4.04 -13.46 1.03
N LEU A 38 -4.88 -12.76 1.80
CA LEU A 38 -5.77 -13.39 2.79
C LEU A 38 -6.75 -14.35 2.15
N LEU A 39 -7.34 -13.99 1.01
CA LEU A 39 -8.21 -14.88 0.25
C LEU A 39 -7.46 -16.12 -0.25
N ALA A 40 -6.25 -15.94 -0.79
CA ALA A 40 -5.42 -17.05 -1.26
C ALA A 40 -5.07 -18.02 -0.11
N LEU A 41 -4.78 -17.50 1.09
CA LEU A 41 -4.56 -18.32 2.28
C LEU A 41 -5.85 -18.96 2.80
N ALA A 42 -6.98 -18.26 2.75
CA ALA A 42 -8.28 -18.79 3.15
C ALA A 42 -8.67 -20.02 2.31
N PHE A 43 -8.39 -20.02 1.00
CA PHE A 43 -8.63 -21.18 0.13
C PHE A 43 -7.74 -22.39 0.44
N GLN A 44 -6.64 -22.21 1.18
CA GLN A 44 -5.82 -23.34 1.67
C GLN A 44 -6.37 -23.96 2.94
N VAL A 45 -7.32 -23.29 3.62
CA VAL A 45 -7.98 -23.81 4.81
C VAL A 45 -9.12 -24.74 4.41
N PRO A 46 -9.07 -26.04 4.77
CA PRO A 46 -10.09 -27.00 4.34
C PRO A 46 -11.50 -26.61 4.77
N SER A 47 -11.69 -26.11 5.99
CA SER A 47 -13.03 -25.69 6.47
C SER A 47 -13.63 -24.54 5.67
N ILE A 48 -12.83 -23.59 5.20
CA ILE A 48 -13.31 -22.46 4.39
C ILE A 48 -13.54 -22.93 2.95
N ARG A 49 -12.59 -23.70 2.40
CA ARG A 49 -12.71 -24.28 1.06
C ARG A 49 -13.95 -25.14 0.93
N ASP A 50 -14.22 -25.99 1.91
CA ASP A 50 -15.35 -26.92 1.93
C ASP A 50 -16.69 -26.18 2.03
N GLU A 51 -16.78 -25.09 2.80
CA GLU A 51 -17.97 -24.23 2.82
C GLU A 51 -18.21 -23.52 1.48
N VAL A 52 -17.16 -22.94 0.87
CA VAL A 52 -17.28 -22.26 -0.42
C VAL A 52 -17.65 -23.26 -1.52
N MET A 53 -17.07 -24.45 -1.51
CA MET A 53 -17.37 -25.52 -2.46
C MET A 53 -18.77 -26.12 -2.23
N ALA A 54 -19.22 -26.20 -0.98
CA ALA A 54 -20.60 -26.58 -0.64
C ALA A 54 -21.62 -25.58 -1.21
N TRP A 55 -21.31 -24.28 -1.20
CA TRP A 55 -22.16 -23.26 -1.82
C TRP A 55 -22.21 -23.36 -3.35
N THR A 56 -21.15 -23.85 -4.00
CA THR A 56 -21.12 -24.08 -5.45
C THR A 56 -21.68 -25.46 -5.85
N GLY A 57 -22.17 -26.25 -4.87
CA GLY A 57 -22.75 -27.57 -5.10
C GLY A 57 -21.72 -28.66 -5.41
N TRP A 58 -20.44 -28.39 -5.20
CA TRP A 58 -19.36 -29.34 -5.47
C TRP A 58 -18.78 -29.83 -4.15
N THR A 59 -18.96 -31.11 -3.81
CA THR A 59 -18.42 -31.68 -2.57
C THR A 59 -17.06 -32.31 -2.87
N PRO A 60 -15.93 -31.71 -2.46
CA PRO A 60 -14.63 -32.34 -2.64
C PRO A 60 -14.52 -33.56 -1.70
N PRO A 61 -13.81 -34.63 -2.12
CA PRO A 61 -13.46 -35.70 -1.19
C PRO A 61 -12.56 -35.13 -0.08
N GLN A 62 -12.89 -35.40 1.18
CA GLN A 62 -12.05 -35.03 2.33
C GLN A 62 -10.67 -35.68 2.14
N THR A 63 -9.70 -34.90 1.68
CA THR A 63 -8.38 -35.38 1.21
C THR A 63 -7.22 -34.73 1.95
N GLY A 64 -7.43 -34.39 3.22
CA GLY A 64 -6.39 -33.84 4.09
C GLY A 64 -6.29 -34.59 5.40
N SER A 65 -5.07 -34.84 5.87
CA SER A 65 -4.87 -35.30 7.24
C SER A 65 -5.40 -34.24 8.22
N ILE A 66 -5.89 -34.68 9.39
CA ILE A 66 -6.40 -33.78 10.46
C ILE A 66 -5.31 -32.77 10.86
N GLU A 67 -4.05 -33.19 10.80
CA GLU A 67 -2.88 -32.40 11.18
C GLU A 67 -2.56 -31.28 10.18
N GLU A 68 -2.62 -31.56 8.87
CA GLU A 68 -2.48 -30.55 7.82
C GLU A 68 -3.58 -29.50 7.90
N SER A 69 -4.83 -29.94 8.13
CA SER A 69 -6.00 -29.06 8.25
C SER A 69 -5.85 -28.08 9.42
N ARG A 70 -5.38 -28.56 10.58
CA ARG A 70 -5.10 -27.72 11.75
C ARG A 70 -3.96 -26.74 11.49
N SER A 71 -2.90 -27.18 10.83
CA SER A 71 -1.76 -26.31 10.50
C SER A 71 -2.14 -25.18 9.53
N ALA A 72 -3.01 -25.45 8.56
CA ALA A 72 -3.52 -24.46 7.61
C ALA A 72 -4.41 -23.41 8.30
N GLN A 73 -5.32 -23.84 9.20
CA GLN A 73 -6.12 -22.93 10.02
C GLN A 73 -5.26 -22.01 10.89
N LEU A 74 -4.23 -22.56 11.55
CA LEU A 74 -3.32 -21.78 12.37
C LEU A 74 -2.54 -20.75 11.53
N ARG A 75 -2.03 -21.14 10.35
CA ARG A 75 -1.34 -20.22 9.44
C ARG A 75 -2.27 -19.09 8.96
N PHE A 76 -3.51 -19.42 8.61
CA PHE A 76 -4.51 -18.43 8.21
C PHE A 76 -4.81 -17.44 9.35
N LEU A 77 -5.08 -17.93 10.57
CA LEU A 77 -5.32 -17.07 11.73
C LEU A 77 -4.10 -16.18 12.01
N LEU A 78 -2.90 -16.76 12.01
CA LEU A 78 -1.68 -16.00 12.26
C LEU A 78 -1.47 -14.92 11.20
N ALA A 79 -1.71 -15.24 9.93
CA ALA A 79 -1.65 -14.29 8.83
C ALA A 79 -2.73 -13.21 8.95
N LEU A 80 -3.96 -13.55 9.34
CA LEU A 80 -5.06 -12.60 9.53
C LEU A 80 -4.75 -11.54 10.57
N TYR A 81 -4.06 -11.91 11.66
CA TYR A 81 -3.65 -10.96 12.69
C TYR A 81 -2.32 -10.26 12.39
N ALA A 82 -1.36 -10.93 11.75
CA ALA A 82 -0.03 -10.38 11.50
C ALA A 82 0.05 -9.50 10.25
N LEU A 83 -0.73 -9.81 9.19
CA LEU A 83 -0.70 -9.08 7.93
C LEU A 83 -1.08 -7.60 8.09
N PRO A 84 -2.14 -7.21 8.83
CA PRO A 84 -2.46 -5.80 9.04
C PRO A 84 -1.31 -5.01 9.67
N VAL A 85 -0.61 -5.61 10.64
CA VAL A 85 0.55 -5.00 11.30
C VAL A 85 1.73 -4.89 10.32
N ALA A 86 2.01 -5.94 9.56
CA ALA A 86 3.07 -5.94 8.54
C ALA A 86 2.80 -4.90 7.44
N PHE A 87 1.57 -4.82 6.93
CA PHE A 87 1.18 -3.81 5.94
C PHE A 87 1.26 -2.39 6.50
N GLY A 88 0.83 -2.17 7.75
CA GLY A 88 1.00 -0.89 8.42
C GLY A 88 2.48 -0.46 8.48
N GLY A 89 3.38 -1.40 8.79
CA GLY A 89 4.82 -1.18 8.75
C GLY A 89 5.35 -0.83 7.35
N ILE A 90 4.94 -1.58 6.33
CA ILE A 90 5.35 -1.34 4.93
C ILE A 90 4.87 0.03 4.45
N VAL A 91 3.61 0.39 4.72
CA VAL A 91 3.05 1.70 4.37
C VAL A 91 3.79 2.82 5.09
N GLY A 92 4.09 2.64 6.39
CA GLY A 92 4.88 3.60 7.16
C GLY A 92 6.28 3.82 6.57
N LEU A 93 6.97 2.74 6.20
CA LEU A 93 8.27 2.81 5.54
C LEU A 93 8.19 3.47 4.16
N ALA A 94 7.17 3.14 3.36
CA ALA A 94 6.95 3.76 2.06
C ALA A 94 6.71 5.27 2.19
N HIS A 95 5.88 5.70 3.16
CA HIS A 95 5.65 7.11 3.42
C HIS A 95 6.93 7.83 3.90
N ALA A 96 7.72 7.19 4.78
CA ALA A 96 9.02 7.71 5.20
C ALA A 96 9.99 7.87 4.01
N GLY A 97 10.05 6.88 3.13
CA GLY A 97 10.87 6.90 1.92
C GLY A 97 10.47 7.99 0.93
N ILE A 98 9.17 8.09 0.62
CA ILE A 98 8.64 9.13 -0.28
C ILE A 98 8.93 10.53 0.30
N SER A 99 8.65 10.73 1.60
CA SER A 99 8.91 12.03 2.23
C SER A 99 10.40 12.38 2.28
N TRP A 100 11.27 11.39 2.44
CA TRP A 100 12.72 11.59 2.35
C TRP A 100 13.16 11.97 0.94
N LEU A 101 12.64 11.29 -0.09
CA LEU A 101 12.94 11.58 -1.48
C LEU A 101 12.49 13.00 -1.88
N LEU A 102 11.28 13.39 -1.50
CA LEU A 102 10.74 14.74 -1.75
C LEU A 102 11.59 15.82 -1.07
N ARG A 103 12.02 15.59 0.18
CA ARG A 103 12.94 16.50 0.88
C ARG A 103 14.30 16.60 0.19
N TRP A 104 14.82 15.48 -0.31
CA TRP A 104 16.08 15.43 -1.03
C TRP A 104 16.02 16.21 -2.35
N GLN A 105 14.98 15.99 -3.15
CA GLN A 105 14.74 16.74 -4.40
C GLN A 105 14.59 18.24 -4.13
N ALA A 106 13.77 18.63 -3.15
CA ALA A 106 13.59 20.03 -2.78
C ALA A 106 14.91 20.71 -2.35
N LYS A 107 15.82 19.97 -1.71
CA LYS A 107 17.14 20.49 -1.33
C LYS A 107 18.05 20.72 -2.55
N HIS A 108 18.02 19.82 -3.53
CA HIS A 108 18.80 19.95 -4.75
C HIS A 108 18.27 21.08 -5.66
N GLN A 109 16.96 21.25 -5.75
CA GLN A 109 16.34 22.33 -6.54
C GLN A 109 16.71 23.73 -6.02
N ARG A 110 16.68 23.93 -4.68
CA ARG A 110 17.14 25.19 -4.04
C ARG A 110 18.64 25.46 -4.15
N SER A 111 19.42 24.44 -4.49
CA SER A 111 20.86 24.59 -4.71
C SER A 111 21.16 24.99 -6.16
N ALA A 112 20.31 24.58 -7.11
CA ALA A 112 20.36 25.02 -8.49
C ALA A 112 19.91 26.48 -8.66
N ASP A 113 18.82 26.90 -8.02
CA ASP A 113 18.35 28.30 -8.08
C ASP A 113 19.36 29.30 -7.48
N ARG A 114 20.01 28.95 -6.36
CA ARG A 114 21.03 29.80 -5.74
C ARG A 114 22.33 29.89 -6.52
N GLY A 115 22.58 28.96 -7.45
CA GLY A 115 23.71 29.04 -8.38
C GLY A 115 23.48 30.05 -9.51
N PHE A 116 22.23 30.37 -9.83
CA PHE A 116 21.86 31.33 -10.88
C PHE A 116 21.80 32.79 -10.39
N GLU A 117 21.74 33.05 -9.08
CA GLU A 117 21.73 34.41 -8.51
C GLU A 117 23.12 35.00 -8.26
N MET A 118 24.20 34.22 -8.43
CA MET A 118 25.58 34.67 -8.16
C MET A 118 26.43 34.98 -9.42
N ASP A 119 25.86 34.85 -10.61
CA ASP A 119 26.44 35.29 -11.89
C ASP A 119 25.68 36.51 -12.45
#